data_AF-A0A193GA37-F1
#
_entry.id   AF-A0A193GA37-F1
#
_cell.length_a   1.000
_cell.length_b   1.000
_cell.length_c   1.000
_cell.angle_alpha   90.00
_cell.angle_beta   90.00
_cell.angle_gamma   90.00
#
_symmetry.space_group_name_H-M   'P 1'
#
loop_
_entity.id
_entity.type
_entity.pdbx_description
1 polymer ?
#
loop_
_entity_poly.entity_id
_entity_poly.type
_entity_poly.pdbx_seq_one_letter_code
_entity_poly.pdbx_strand_id
1 'polypeptide(L)'
;MTVKLRTHGLCKRYGDVLALAPTDLQVESGEFLTLLGPSGSGKTTLLQMISGLVTPSEGRLYIDGVDATHMPAGERGIGLVFQSYALFPHLSVTENVAYPLRMRRIAEKQIARDVAEVLAMVQMQEYGARYPHELSGGQQQRVALARCFVYRPSVVLLDEPLGALDKKLREHMQLEIRRLHKELKATFIYVTHDQEEALTMSDRICLMNRARIEQIGTPLELYDRPVSRFAADFLGHSNILEGRLADGALVWKDKTLPLPADAPAGDGTAALLVRPETAQLCAREQALVEGTVSQVVFTGADVRVLIDSGRGLEFVVRSARHAAPRPGDAAGITWSADQAVLLQR
;
A
#
# COMPACT_ATOMS: atom_id res chain seq x y z
N MET A 1 -1.20 19.39 11.66
CA MET A 1 -2.29 18.68 10.98
C MET A 1 -3.31 18.28 12.02
N THR A 2 -4.59 18.18 11.65
CA THR A 2 -5.67 17.78 12.56
C THR A 2 -6.09 16.35 12.23
N VAL A 3 -6.18 15.51 13.26
CA VAL A 3 -6.62 14.12 13.13
C VAL A 3 -8.07 14.08 12.61
N LYS A 4 -8.26 13.44 11.45
CA LYS A 4 -9.57 13.26 10.82
C LYS A 4 -10.27 12.00 11.30
N LEU A 5 -9.50 10.92 11.45
CA LEU A 5 -9.98 9.63 11.92
C LEU A 5 -9.01 9.06 12.95
N ARG A 6 -9.53 8.51 14.05
CA ARG A 6 -8.75 7.80 15.05
C ARG A 6 -9.44 6.53 15.49
N THR A 7 -8.71 5.43 15.53
CA THR A 7 -9.14 4.23 16.25
C THR A 7 -8.40 4.12 17.57
N HIS A 8 -9.08 3.63 18.60
CA HIS A 8 -8.45 3.29 19.88
C HIS A 8 -8.76 1.85 20.26
N GLY A 9 -7.74 0.98 20.21
CA GLY A 9 -7.89 -0.45 20.50
C GLY A 9 -8.99 -1.15 19.69
N LEU A 10 -9.29 -0.66 18.48
CA LEU A 10 -10.41 -1.15 17.67
C LEU A 10 -10.16 -2.61 17.27
N CYS A 11 -11.12 -3.49 17.56
CA CYS A 11 -10.94 -4.93 17.48
C CYS A 11 -12.15 -5.59 16.84
N LYS A 12 -11.93 -6.69 16.12
CA LYS A 12 -13.01 -7.54 15.58
C LYS A 12 -12.75 -9.02 15.81
N ARG A 13 -13.72 -9.67 16.43
CA ARG A 13 -13.82 -11.12 16.58
C ARG A 13 -15.10 -11.65 15.94
N TYR A 14 -14.99 -12.82 15.30
CA TYR A 14 -16.11 -13.61 14.81
C TYR A 14 -16.06 -14.98 15.50
N GLY A 15 -16.82 -15.13 16.59
CA GLY A 15 -16.62 -16.26 17.51
C GLY A 15 -15.19 -16.23 18.05
N ASP A 16 -14.47 -17.36 17.89
CA ASP A 16 -13.08 -17.49 18.34
C ASP A 16 -12.05 -16.88 17.37
N VAL A 17 -12.46 -16.53 16.14
CA VAL A 17 -11.55 -16.01 15.12
C VAL A 17 -11.31 -14.52 15.32
N LEU A 18 -10.05 -14.13 15.58
CA LEU A 18 -9.62 -12.73 15.64
C LEU A 18 -9.35 -12.20 14.23
N ALA A 19 -10.28 -11.43 13.68
CA ALA A 19 -10.16 -10.83 12.35
C ALA A 19 -9.41 -9.49 12.35
N LEU A 20 -9.45 -8.76 13.45
CA LEU A 20 -8.61 -7.60 13.71
C LEU A 20 -8.24 -7.56 15.20
N ALA A 21 -6.96 -7.59 15.51
CA ALA A 21 -6.44 -7.35 16.86
C ALA A 21 -6.70 -5.89 17.29
N PRO A 22 -6.65 -5.57 18.60
CA PRO A 22 -6.76 -4.18 19.06
C PRO A 22 -5.80 -3.27 18.30
N THR A 23 -6.38 -2.32 17.55
CA THR A 23 -5.67 -1.50 16.57
C THR A 23 -5.86 -0.02 16.87
N ASP A 24 -4.74 0.67 17.05
CA ASP A 24 -4.66 2.13 17.11
C ASP A 24 -4.15 2.66 15.76
N LEU A 25 -4.95 3.51 15.12
CA LEU A 25 -4.65 4.13 13.83
C LEU A 25 -5.07 5.59 13.89
N GLN A 26 -4.24 6.47 13.34
CA GLN A 26 -4.55 7.89 13.16
C GLN A 26 -4.36 8.27 11.70
N VAL A 27 -5.40 8.91 11.17
CA VAL A 27 -5.44 9.44 9.80
C VAL A 27 -5.61 10.96 9.90
N GLU A 28 -4.68 11.68 9.30
CA GLU A 28 -4.65 13.14 9.24
C GLU A 28 -5.63 13.66 8.19
N SER A 29 -6.15 14.89 8.38
CA SER A 29 -7.02 15.50 7.38
C SER A 29 -6.29 15.75 6.07
N GLY A 30 -6.86 15.26 4.97
CA GLY A 30 -6.30 15.37 3.62
C GLY A 30 -5.17 14.38 3.35
N GLU A 31 -4.98 13.38 4.21
CA GLU A 31 -4.02 12.31 4.01
C GLU A 31 -4.55 11.24 3.06
N PHE A 32 -3.67 10.74 2.20
CA PHE A 32 -3.85 9.49 1.47
C PHE A 32 -3.18 8.34 2.23
N LEU A 33 -3.94 7.66 3.08
CA LEU A 33 -3.46 6.48 3.80
C LEU A 33 -3.82 5.20 3.04
N THR A 34 -2.84 4.35 2.77
CA THR A 34 -3.09 3.02 2.20
C THR A 34 -2.97 1.93 3.25
N LEU A 35 -4.00 1.10 3.39
CA LEU A 35 -3.94 -0.18 4.08
C LEU A 35 -3.40 -1.23 3.11
N LEU A 36 -2.20 -1.74 3.38
CA LEU A 36 -1.48 -2.70 2.55
C LEU A 36 -1.26 -4.00 3.31
N GLY A 37 -1.26 -5.14 2.62
CA GLY A 37 -0.94 -6.43 3.23
C GLY A 37 -1.56 -7.61 2.47
N PRO A 38 -1.21 -8.86 2.84
CA PRO A 38 -1.71 -10.06 2.16
C PRO A 38 -3.21 -10.25 2.37
N SER A 39 -3.82 -11.14 1.58
CA SER A 39 -5.19 -11.58 1.80
C SER A 39 -5.39 -12.09 3.23
N GLY A 40 -6.48 -11.67 3.88
CA GLY A 40 -6.76 -12.05 5.26
C GLY A 40 -5.98 -11.29 6.35
N SER A 41 -5.21 -10.24 6.00
CA SER A 41 -4.48 -9.44 7.00
C SER A 41 -5.36 -8.48 7.84
N GLY A 42 -6.67 -8.39 7.54
CA GLY A 42 -7.62 -7.55 8.29
C GLY A 42 -7.96 -6.21 7.65
N LYS A 43 -7.41 -5.87 6.48
CA LYS A 43 -7.64 -4.58 5.77
C LYS A 43 -9.12 -4.27 5.54
N THR A 44 -9.82 -5.17 4.85
CA THR A 44 -11.25 -5.02 4.53
C THR A 44 -12.09 -5.00 5.80
N THR A 45 -11.73 -5.78 6.82
CA THR A 45 -12.42 -5.76 8.12
C THR A 45 -12.28 -4.40 8.81
N LEU A 46 -11.07 -3.81 8.82
CA LEU A 46 -10.85 -2.46 9.33
C LEU A 46 -11.64 -1.42 8.52
N LEU A 47 -11.58 -1.48 7.19
CA LEU A 47 -12.33 -0.57 6.31
C LEU A 47 -13.85 -0.68 6.53
N GLN A 48 -14.39 -1.89 6.68
CA GLN A 48 -15.82 -2.13 6.95
C GLN A 48 -16.25 -1.64 8.34
N MET A 49 -15.36 -1.72 9.34
CA MET A 49 -15.62 -1.13 10.65
C MET A 49 -15.58 0.39 10.62
N ILE A 50 -14.72 0.99 9.80
CA ILE A 50 -14.69 2.45 9.59
C ILE A 50 -15.96 2.91 8.86
N SER A 51 -16.41 2.18 7.84
CA SER A 51 -17.62 2.53 7.08
C SER A 51 -18.92 2.29 7.84
N GLY A 52 -18.89 1.49 8.91
CA GLY A 52 -20.08 1.14 9.71
C GLY A 52 -20.89 -0.02 9.12
N LEU A 53 -20.33 -0.76 8.17
CA LEU A 53 -20.92 -2.01 7.66
C LEU A 53 -20.72 -3.17 8.64
N VAL A 54 -19.68 -3.11 9.47
CA VAL A 54 -19.40 -4.10 10.51
C VAL A 54 -19.24 -3.38 11.85
N THR A 55 -19.96 -3.83 12.87
CA THR A 55 -19.78 -3.31 14.23
C THR A 55 -18.51 -3.87 14.86
N PRO A 56 -17.65 -3.04 15.48
CA PRO A 56 -16.50 -3.50 16.25
C PRO A 56 -16.91 -4.42 17.40
N SER A 57 -16.05 -5.36 17.78
CA SER A 57 -16.23 -6.16 18.99
C SER A 57 -15.85 -5.34 20.22
N GLU A 58 -14.75 -4.59 20.14
CA GLU A 58 -14.20 -3.76 21.20
C GLU A 58 -13.50 -2.52 20.61
N GLY A 59 -13.12 -1.59 21.49
CA GLY A 59 -12.43 -0.35 21.13
C GLY A 59 -13.36 0.75 20.68
N ARG A 60 -12.77 1.85 20.17
CA ARG A 60 -13.50 3.04 19.75
C ARG A 60 -13.02 3.55 18.40
N LEU A 61 -13.95 4.14 17.65
CA LEU A 61 -13.70 4.84 16.40
C LEU A 61 -14.17 6.28 16.53
N TYR A 62 -13.30 7.22 16.21
CA TYR A 62 -13.60 8.64 16.15
C TYR A 62 -13.44 9.15 14.73
N ILE A 63 -14.42 9.90 14.23
CA ILE A 63 -14.39 10.58 12.93
C ILE A 63 -14.72 12.04 13.20
N ASP A 64 -13.88 12.97 12.73
CA ASP A 64 -14.05 14.40 13.00
C ASP A 64 -14.18 14.72 14.51
N GLY A 65 -13.48 13.94 15.34
CA GLY A 65 -13.53 14.05 16.81
C GLY A 65 -14.81 13.49 17.47
N VAL A 66 -15.81 13.06 16.69
CA VAL A 66 -17.06 12.47 17.18
C VAL A 66 -16.92 10.95 17.30
N ASP A 67 -17.41 10.37 18.39
CA ASP A 67 -17.46 8.91 18.54
C ASP A 67 -18.46 8.31 17.53
N ALA A 68 -17.91 7.58 16.57
CA ALA A 68 -18.66 6.95 15.49
C ALA A 68 -18.73 5.42 15.65
N THR A 69 -18.32 4.87 16.80
CA THR A 69 -18.16 3.42 17.03
C THR A 69 -19.43 2.64 16.68
N HIS A 70 -20.59 3.13 17.13
CA HIS A 70 -21.91 2.52 16.88
C HIS A 70 -22.79 3.35 15.93
N MET A 71 -22.23 4.38 15.30
CA MET A 71 -22.96 5.21 14.35
C MET A 71 -23.31 4.39 13.09
N PRO A 72 -24.55 4.43 12.58
CA PRO A 72 -24.92 3.76 11.34
C PRO A 72 -24.13 4.29 10.14
N ALA A 73 -23.88 3.44 9.14
CA ALA A 73 -23.06 3.80 7.97
C ALA A 73 -23.51 5.11 7.27
N GLY A 74 -24.83 5.31 7.12
CA GLY A 74 -25.40 6.50 6.46
C GLY A 74 -25.18 7.81 7.22
N GLU A 75 -24.88 7.76 8.51
CA GLU A 75 -24.69 8.93 9.38
C GLU A 75 -23.22 9.32 9.55
N ARG A 76 -22.28 8.46 9.14
CA ARG A 76 -20.83 8.69 9.34
C ARG A 76 -20.20 9.75 8.44
N GLY A 77 -20.93 10.24 7.43
CA GLY A 77 -20.39 11.23 6.48
C GLY A 77 -19.22 10.69 5.62
N ILE A 78 -19.16 9.37 5.43
CA ILE A 78 -18.10 8.68 4.68
C ILE A 78 -18.60 8.25 3.31
N GLY A 79 -17.77 8.47 2.28
CA GLY A 79 -17.93 7.87 0.96
C GLY A 79 -17.22 6.53 0.85
N LEU A 80 -17.85 5.55 0.20
CA LEU A 80 -17.28 4.22 -0.01
C LEU A 80 -17.36 3.81 -1.49
N VAL A 81 -16.25 3.36 -2.04
CA VAL A 81 -16.14 2.72 -3.35
C VAL A 81 -15.76 1.26 -3.15
N PHE A 82 -16.63 0.36 -3.63
CA PHE A 82 -16.42 -1.09 -3.55
C PHE A 82 -15.55 -1.60 -4.71
N GLN A 83 -14.95 -2.77 -4.52
CA GLN A 83 -14.12 -3.46 -5.52
C GLN A 83 -14.84 -3.67 -6.86
N SER A 84 -16.13 -3.98 -6.86
CA SER A 84 -16.94 -4.18 -8.07
C SER A 84 -17.63 -2.90 -8.56
N TYR A 85 -17.25 -1.74 -8.02
CA TYR A 85 -17.86 -0.41 -8.23
C TYR A 85 -19.30 -0.28 -7.73
N ALA A 86 -20.06 -1.37 -7.68
CA ALA A 86 -21.44 -1.47 -7.24
C ALA A 86 -22.33 -0.37 -7.86
N LEU A 87 -22.17 -0.10 -9.16
CA LEU A 87 -23.06 0.80 -9.90
C LEU A 87 -24.44 0.16 -10.03
N PHE A 88 -25.49 0.97 -9.93
CA PHE A 88 -26.85 0.49 -10.14
C PHE A 88 -27.07 0.25 -11.64
N PRO A 89 -27.27 -1.00 -12.08
CA PRO A 89 -27.26 -1.33 -13.51
C PRO A 89 -28.46 -0.77 -14.28
N HIS A 90 -29.54 -0.46 -13.57
CA HIS A 90 -30.79 0.09 -14.10
C HIS A 90 -30.85 1.62 -14.07
N LEU A 91 -29.80 2.28 -13.58
CA LEU A 91 -29.69 3.73 -13.55
C LEU A 91 -28.62 4.18 -14.55
N SER A 92 -28.85 5.30 -15.23
CA SER A 92 -27.83 5.97 -16.05
C SER A 92 -26.66 6.48 -15.20
N VAL A 93 -25.60 6.95 -15.83
CA VAL A 93 -24.45 7.60 -15.17
C VAL A 93 -24.91 8.78 -14.31
N THR A 94 -25.71 9.67 -14.89
CA THR A 94 -26.25 10.84 -14.19
C THR A 94 -27.07 10.43 -12.97
N GLU A 95 -27.91 9.39 -13.10
CA GLU A 95 -28.75 8.90 -12.00
C GLU A 95 -27.95 8.19 -10.92
N ASN A 96 -26.91 7.43 -11.30
CA ASN A 96 -25.97 6.82 -10.35
C ASN A 96 -25.30 7.89 -9.48
N VAL A 97 -24.81 8.97 -10.10
CA VAL A 97 -24.16 10.07 -9.37
C VAL A 97 -25.17 10.89 -8.58
N ALA A 98 -26.40 11.11 -9.08
CA ALA A 98 -27.44 11.84 -8.36
C ALA A 98 -28.01 11.10 -7.14
N TYR A 99 -28.01 9.76 -7.17
CA TYR A 99 -28.63 8.91 -6.14
C TYR A 99 -28.30 9.29 -4.68
N PRO A 100 -27.03 9.42 -4.26
CA PRO A 100 -26.69 9.78 -2.88
C PRO A 100 -27.21 11.17 -2.46
N LEU A 101 -27.36 12.12 -3.39
CA LEU A 101 -27.93 13.44 -3.09
C LEU A 101 -29.45 13.36 -2.90
N ARG A 102 -30.14 12.56 -3.73
CA ARG A 102 -31.59 12.30 -3.58
C ARG A 102 -31.91 11.65 -2.24
N MET A 103 -31.11 10.67 -1.81
CA MET A 103 -31.28 10.02 -0.51
C MET A 103 -31.10 10.99 0.66
N ARG A 104 -30.27 12.03 0.48
CA ARG A 104 -30.09 13.13 1.45
C ARG A 104 -31.13 14.25 1.32
N ARG A 105 -32.14 14.08 0.45
CA ARG A 105 -33.23 15.03 0.21
C ARG A 105 -32.73 16.42 -0.20
N ILE A 106 -31.63 16.48 -0.95
CA ILE A 106 -31.12 17.71 -1.56
C ILE A 106 -32.07 18.17 -2.66
N ALA A 107 -32.25 19.48 -2.83
CA ALA A 107 -33.13 20.04 -3.86
C ALA A 107 -32.64 19.71 -5.28
N GLU A 108 -33.54 19.32 -6.19
CA GLU A 108 -33.20 18.87 -7.56
C GLU A 108 -32.34 19.86 -8.35
N LYS A 109 -32.56 21.17 -8.18
CA LYS A 109 -31.72 22.21 -8.82
C LYS A 109 -30.25 22.12 -8.37
N GLN A 110 -30.03 21.83 -7.08
CA GLN A 110 -28.69 21.65 -6.53
C GLN A 110 -28.09 20.31 -6.98
N ILE A 111 -28.90 19.25 -7.04
CA ILE A 111 -28.48 17.94 -7.58
C ILE A 111 -27.94 18.08 -9.01
N ALA A 112 -28.69 18.71 -9.89
CA ALA A 112 -28.28 18.89 -11.29
C ALA A 112 -26.93 19.63 -11.42
N ARG A 113 -26.71 20.65 -10.57
CA ARG A 113 -25.46 21.40 -10.53
C ARG A 113 -24.30 20.53 -10.04
N ASP A 114 -24.45 19.86 -8.89
CA ASP A 114 -23.37 19.08 -8.27
C ASP A 114 -23.01 17.86 -9.14
N VAL A 115 -23.99 17.22 -9.75
CA VAL A 115 -23.76 16.11 -10.69
C VAL A 115 -22.98 16.59 -11.91
N ALA A 116 -23.35 17.72 -12.51
CA ALA A 116 -22.62 18.28 -13.65
C ALA A 116 -21.17 18.65 -13.29
N GLU A 117 -20.96 19.27 -12.12
CA GLU A 117 -19.62 19.62 -11.60
C GLU A 117 -18.74 18.39 -11.43
N VAL A 118 -19.26 17.34 -10.75
CA VAL A 118 -18.47 16.15 -10.45
C VAL A 118 -18.27 15.27 -11.69
N LEU A 119 -19.26 15.12 -12.56
CA LEU A 119 -19.06 14.46 -13.85
C LEU A 119 -18.00 15.20 -14.69
N ALA A 120 -17.89 16.52 -14.54
CA ALA A 120 -16.85 17.26 -15.22
C ALA A 120 -15.45 16.99 -14.67
N MET A 121 -15.33 16.93 -13.36
CA MET A 121 -14.07 16.61 -12.68
C MET A 121 -13.50 15.25 -13.10
N VAL A 122 -14.37 14.23 -13.24
CA VAL A 122 -13.97 12.87 -13.65
C VAL A 122 -14.01 12.64 -15.16
N GLN A 123 -14.24 13.68 -15.96
CA GLN A 123 -14.31 13.64 -17.43
C GLN A 123 -15.37 12.63 -17.96
N MET A 124 -16.56 12.65 -17.37
CA MET A 124 -17.70 11.80 -17.73
C MET A 124 -18.94 12.59 -18.19
N GLN A 125 -18.80 13.88 -18.54
CA GLN A 125 -19.91 14.76 -18.93
C GLN A 125 -20.70 14.23 -20.12
N GLU A 126 -20.01 13.68 -21.13
CA GLU A 126 -20.60 13.17 -22.37
C GLU A 126 -21.27 11.80 -22.22
N TYR A 127 -21.06 11.14 -21.07
CA TYR A 127 -21.54 9.79 -20.80
C TYR A 127 -22.78 9.75 -19.90
N GLY A 128 -23.32 10.91 -19.52
CA GLY A 128 -24.39 11.03 -18.51
C GLY A 128 -25.64 10.16 -18.78
N ALA A 129 -26.01 9.99 -20.06
CA ALA A 129 -27.17 9.19 -20.46
C ALA A 129 -26.90 7.68 -20.56
N ARG A 130 -25.63 7.25 -20.53
CA ARG A 130 -25.27 5.84 -20.66
C ARG A 130 -25.56 5.07 -19.38
N TYR A 131 -25.76 3.77 -19.53
CA TYR A 131 -25.89 2.80 -18.44
C TYR A 131 -24.55 2.10 -18.17
N PRO A 132 -24.34 1.51 -16.98
CA PRO A 132 -23.06 0.87 -16.63
C PRO A 132 -22.56 -0.17 -17.62
N HIS A 133 -23.46 -0.94 -18.26
CA HIS A 133 -23.09 -1.96 -19.24
C HIS A 133 -22.57 -1.39 -20.57
N GLU A 134 -22.73 -0.08 -20.82
CA GLU A 134 -22.24 0.63 -22.01
C GLU A 134 -20.89 1.33 -21.77
N LEU A 135 -20.27 1.10 -20.61
CA LEU A 135 -19.05 1.75 -20.14
C LEU A 135 -17.91 0.74 -20.02
N SER A 136 -16.69 1.20 -20.34
CA SER A 136 -15.46 0.46 -20.01
C SER A 136 -15.24 0.38 -18.50
N GLY A 137 -14.38 -0.54 -18.04
CA GLY A 137 -14.06 -0.68 -16.61
C GLY A 137 -13.55 0.62 -15.97
N GLY A 138 -12.67 1.35 -16.66
CA GLY A 138 -12.16 2.65 -16.18
C GLY A 138 -13.24 3.74 -16.15
N GLN A 139 -14.19 3.72 -17.10
CA GLN A 139 -15.33 4.63 -17.09
C GLN A 139 -16.28 4.32 -15.93
N GLN A 140 -16.59 3.04 -15.68
CA GLN A 140 -17.40 2.64 -14.53
C GLN A 140 -16.74 3.08 -13.21
N GLN A 141 -15.42 2.92 -13.09
CA GLN A 141 -14.68 3.38 -11.93
C GLN A 141 -14.78 4.90 -11.73
N ARG A 142 -14.61 5.69 -12.78
CA ARG A 142 -14.78 7.16 -12.74
C ARG A 142 -16.18 7.55 -12.26
N VAL A 143 -17.22 6.84 -12.71
CA VAL A 143 -18.60 7.05 -12.27
C VAL A 143 -18.79 6.67 -10.79
N ALA A 144 -18.16 5.58 -10.34
CA ALA A 144 -18.22 5.17 -8.94
C ALA A 144 -17.51 6.17 -8.01
N LEU A 145 -16.36 6.69 -8.43
CA LEU A 145 -15.65 7.79 -7.78
C LEU A 145 -16.55 9.04 -7.75
N ALA A 146 -17.11 9.46 -8.88
CA ALA A 146 -18.03 10.60 -8.95
C ALA A 146 -19.20 10.47 -7.97
N ARG A 147 -19.88 9.31 -7.96
CA ARG A 147 -20.97 9.02 -7.02
C ARG A 147 -20.52 9.10 -5.56
N CYS A 148 -19.28 8.70 -5.26
CA CYS A 148 -18.72 8.77 -3.92
C CYS A 148 -18.49 10.22 -3.46
N PHE A 149 -17.95 11.07 -4.34
CA PHE A 149 -17.53 12.43 -3.99
C PHE A 149 -18.61 13.51 -4.14
N VAL A 150 -19.70 13.23 -4.86
CA VAL A 150 -20.73 14.24 -5.22
C VAL A 150 -21.31 15.00 -4.02
N TYR A 151 -21.39 14.39 -2.84
CA TYR A 151 -21.90 15.03 -1.63
C TYR A 151 -20.77 15.51 -0.69
N ARG A 152 -19.52 15.52 -1.17
CA ARG A 152 -18.31 16.01 -0.49
C ARG A 152 -18.09 15.36 0.89
N PRO A 153 -17.91 14.02 0.96
CA PRO A 153 -17.69 13.31 2.22
C PRO A 153 -16.41 13.76 2.93
N SER A 154 -16.43 13.64 4.26
CA SER A 154 -15.28 13.93 5.12
C SER A 154 -14.10 12.97 4.87
N VAL A 155 -14.41 11.70 4.65
CA VAL A 155 -13.44 10.63 4.39
C VAL A 155 -13.96 9.78 3.23
N VAL A 156 -13.05 9.34 2.36
CA VAL A 156 -13.35 8.42 1.27
C VAL A 156 -12.58 7.13 1.44
N LEU A 157 -13.32 6.04 1.40
CA LEU A 157 -12.83 4.68 1.50
C LEU A 157 -12.85 4.03 0.12
N LEU A 158 -11.75 3.41 -0.25
CA LEU A 158 -11.53 2.76 -1.54
C LEU A 158 -11.11 1.32 -1.27
N ASP A 159 -11.99 0.35 -1.53
CA ASP A 159 -11.73 -1.07 -1.26
C ASP A 159 -11.31 -1.80 -2.55
N GLU A 160 -9.99 -1.99 -2.73
CA GLU A 160 -9.35 -2.61 -3.90
C GLU A 160 -9.92 -2.13 -5.26
N PRO A 161 -10.07 -0.81 -5.49
CA PRO A 161 -10.83 -0.30 -6.64
C PRO A 161 -10.14 -0.51 -7.99
N LEU A 162 -8.90 -1.02 -8.00
CA LEU A 162 -8.10 -1.23 -9.22
C LEU A 162 -7.84 -2.71 -9.54
N GLY A 163 -8.28 -3.64 -8.66
CA GLY A 163 -7.91 -5.05 -8.74
C GLY A 163 -8.40 -5.77 -10.01
N ALA A 164 -9.48 -5.28 -10.64
CA ALA A 164 -10.07 -5.88 -11.84
C ALA A 164 -9.54 -5.28 -13.17
N LEU A 165 -8.64 -4.30 -13.12
CA LEU A 165 -8.17 -3.59 -14.31
C LEU A 165 -6.87 -4.19 -14.87
N ASP A 166 -6.66 -4.09 -16.18
CA ASP A 166 -5.38 -4.42 -16.80
C ASP A 166 -4.28 -3.42 -16.39
N LYS A 167 -3.01 -3.80 -16.57
CA LYS A 167 -1.86 -3.02 -16.09
C LYS A 167 -1.85 -1.57 -16.60
N LYS A 168 -2.06 -1.35 -17.90
CA LYS A 168 -1.96 -0.02 -18.50
C LYS A 168 -3.09 0.89 -18.01
N LEU A 169 -4.30 0.36 -17.94
CA LEU A 169 -5.44 1.11 -17.42
C LEU A 169 -5.29 1.38 -15.92
N ARG A 170 -4.75 0.41 -15.16
CA ARG A 170 -4.45 0.54 -13.74
C ARG A 170 -3.49 1.71 -13.47
N GLU A 171 -2.33 1.72 -14.12
CA GLU A 171 -1.33 2.81 -13.99
C GLU A 171 -1.96 4.19 -14.27
N HIS A 172 -2.74 4.29 -15.36
CA HIS A 172 -3.45 5.53 -15.70
C HIS A 172 -4.45 5.94 -14.61
N MET A 173 -5.20 4.99 -14.06
CA MET A 173 -6.19 5.26 -13.02
C MET A 173 -5.55 5.59 -11.66
N GLN A 174 -4.38 5.05 -11.32
CA GLN A 174 -3.61 5.44 -10.13
C GLN A 174 -3.28 6.94 -10.15
N LEU A 175 -2.74 7.41 -11.28
CA LEU A 175 -2.40 8.83 -11.49
C LEU A 175 -3.65 9.72 -11.38
N GLU A 176 -4.76 9.27 -11.96
CA GLU A 176 -6.02 10.01 -11.90
C GLU A 176 -6.59 10.10 -10.48
N ILE A 177 -6.57 9.00 -9.72
CA ILE A 177 -7.00 9.00 -8.32
C ILE A 177 -6.12 9.95 -7.49
N ARG A 178 -4.80 9.95 -7.72
CA ARG A 178 -3.88 10.86 -7.03
C ARG A 178 -4.13 12.33 -7.41
N ARG A 179 -4.47 12.62 -8.67
CA ARG A 179 -4.90 13.95 -9.13
C ARG A 179 -6.18 14.39 -8.41
N LEU A 180 -7.21 13.54 -8.40
CA LEU A 180 -8.49 13.81 -7.75
C LEU A 180 -8.32 14.05 -6.24
N HIS A 181 -7.47 13.26 -5.56
CA HIS A 181 -7.15 13.48 -4.15
C HIS A 181 -6.59 14.89 -3.91
N LYS A 182 -5.63 15.34 -4.74
CA LYS A 182 -5.03 16.69 -4.63
C LYS A 182 -6.05 17.80 -4.89
N GLU A 183 -6.95 17.61 -5.85
CA GLU A 183 -7.99 18.59 -6.19
C GLU A 183 -9.06 18.68 -5.10
N LEU A 184 -9.50 17.55 -4.55
CA LEU A 184 -10.57 17.47 -3.57
C LEU A 184 -10.14 17.79 -2.13
N LYS A 185 -8.85 17.59 -1.80
CA LYS A 185 -8.30 17.72 -0.44
C LYS A 185 -9.07 16.90 0.61
N ALA A 186 -9.77 15.86 0.17
CA ALA A 186 -10.49 14.94 1.03
C ALA A 186 -9.52 13.89 1.60
N THR A 187 -9.89 13.29 2.73
CA THR A 187 -9.05 12.27 3.39
C THR A 187 -9.35 10.91 2.78
N PHE A 188 -8.34 10.18 2.32
CA PHE A 188 -8.50 8.90 1.63
C PHE A 188 -7.95 7.76 2.47
N ILE A 189 -8.72 6.67 2.58
CA ILE A 189 -8.24 5.38 3.06
C ILE A 189 -8.40 4.38 1.93
N TYR A 190 -7.28 3.94 1.38
CA TYR A 190 -7.19 3.05 0.23
C TYR A 190 -6.77 1.65 0.67
N VAL A 191 -7.46 0.61 0.21
CA VAL A 191 -7.08 -0.78 0.48
C VAL A 191 -6.55 -1.40 -0.79
N THR A 192 -5.38 -2.04 -0.70
CA THR A 192 -4.82 -2.83 -1.79
C THR A 192 -3.94 -3.95 -1.26
N HIS A 193 -3.70 -4.93 -2.12
CA HIS A 193 -2.65 -5.93 -1.96
C HIS A 193 -1.47 -5.68 -2.91
N ASP A 194 -1.57 -4.69 -3.80
CA ASP A 194 -0.55 -4.31 -4.76
C ASP A 194 0.44 -3.31 -4.12
N GLN A 195 1.72 -3.67 -4.13
CA GLN A 195 2.79 -2.88 -3.52
C GLN A 195 3.07 -1.59 -4.32
N GLU A 196 2.99 -1.66 -5.65
CA GLU A 196 3.26 -0.53 -6.53
C GLU A 196 2.19 0.56 -6.35
N GLU A 197 0.92 0.17 -6.21
CA GLU A 197 -0.16 1.09 -5.84
C GLU A 197 0.13 1.82 -4.52
N ALA A 198 0.49 1.06 -3.48
CA ALA A 198 0.75 1.64 -2.17
C ALA A 198 1.96 2.59 -2.18
N LEU A 199 3.05 2.22 -2.86
CA LEU A 199 4.27 3.02 -2.91
C LEU A 199 4.11 4.30 -3.73
N THR A 200 3.27 4.29 -4.78
CA THR A 200 3.13 5.43 -5.70
C THR A 200 2.05 6.44 -5.29
N MET A 201 0.98 5.98 -4.63
CA MET A 201 -0.19 6.82 -4.37
C MET A 201 -0.24 7.42 -2.97
N SER A 202 0.45 6.82 -2.00
CA SER A 202 0.19 7.07 -0.58
C SER A 202 1.08 8.16 0.00
N ASP A 203 0.53 8.91 0.95
CA ASP A 203 1.33 9.74 1.85
C ASP A 203 1.90 8.87 2.98
N ARG A 204 1.08 7.96 3.52
CA ARG A 204 1.49 6.91 4.46
C ARG A 204 0.88 5.57 4.09
N ILE A 205 1.58 4.51 4.47
CA ILE A 205 1.14 3.13 4.31
C ILE A 205 1.02 2.52 5.70
N CYS A 206 -0.12 1.91 5.97
CA CYS A 206 -0.36 1.03 7.09
C CYS A 206 -0.22 -0.42 6.61
N LEU A 207 0.96 -0.99 6.83
CA LEU A 207 1.25 -2.37 6.49
C LEU A 207 0.62 -3.28 7.55
N MET A 208 -0.24 -4.19 7.12
CA MET A 208 -0.99 -5.10 7.97
C MET A 208 -0.55 -6.55 7.74
N ASN A 209 -0.42 -7.29 8.82
CA ASN A 209 -0.03 -8.70 8.83
C ASN A 209 -0.77 -9.43 9.94
N ARG A 210 -1.32 -10.62 9.67
CA ARG A 210 -1.99 -11.47 10.68
C ARG A 210 -2.93 -10.70 11.62
N ALA A 211 -3.84 -9.91 11.04
CA ALA A 211 -4.83 -9.10 11.75
C ALA A 211 -4.26 -7.97 12.63
N ARG A 212 -3.00 -7.57 12.44
CA ARG A 212 -2.31 -6.50 13.17
C ARG A 212 -1.69 -5.49 12.20
N ILE A 213 -1.45 -4.29 12.69
CA ILE A 213 -0.55 -3.35 12.04
C ILE A 213 0.88 -3.81 12.33
N GLU A 214 1.64 -4.04 11.27
CA GLU A 214 3.06 -4.39 11.32
C GLU A 214 3.92 -3.12 11.39
N GLN A 215 3.64 -2.15 10.52
CA GLN A 215 4.39 -0.90 10.42
C GLN A 215 3.50 0.19 9.81
N ILE A 216 3.67 1.44 10.26
CA ILE A 216 3.08 2.61 9.61
C ILE A 216 4.17 3.64 9.38
N GLY A 217 4.16 4.28 8.21
CA GLY A 217 5.13 5.28 7.83
C GLY A 217 4.94 5.71 6.38
N THR A 218 5.81 6.57 5.89
CA THR A 218 5.85 6.95 4.48
C THR A 218 6.30 5.77 3.60
N PRO A 219 5.98 5.76 2.29
CA PRO A 219 6.48 4.75 1.37
C PRO A 219 8.00 4.55 1.45
N LEU A 220 8.76 5.64 1.53
CA LEU A 220 10.22 5.60 1.60
C LEU A 220 10.69 4.98 2.92
N GLU A 221 10.15 5.39 4.06
CA GLU A 221 10.50 4.81 5.36
C GLU A 221 10.19 3.31 5.44
N LEU A 222 9.05 2.88 4.90
CA LEU A 222 8.67 1.46 4.89
C LEU A 222 9.59 0.63 4.00
N TYR A 223 10.00 1.18 2.86
CA TYR A 223 10.87 0.49 1.91
C TYR A 223 12.33 0.45 2.38
N ASP A 224 12.87 1.58 2.83
CA ASP A 224 14.27 1.75 3.21
C ASP A 224 14.54 1.32 4.65
N ARG A 225 13.54 1.37 5.54
CA ARG A 225 13.68 1.06 6.97
C ARG A 225 12.54 0.16 7.45
N PRO A 226 12.38 -1.04 6.88
CA PRO A 226 11.41 -2.00 7.37
C PRO A 226 11.76 -2.43 8.81
N VAL A 227 10.76 -2.49 9.69
CA VAL A 227 10.96 -2.86 11.11
C VAL A 227 10.96 -4.37 11.35
N SER A 228 10.62 -5.16 10.32
CA SER A 228 10.57 -6.62 10.42
C SER A 228 10.91 -7.29 9.10
N ARG A 229 11.25 -8.59 9.19
CA ARG A 229 11.46 -9.45 8.02
C ARG A 229 10.23 -9.51 7.11
N PHE A 230 9.03 -9.50 7.69
CA PHE A 230 7.81 -9.47 6.90
C PHE A 230 7.68 -8.16 6.12
N ALA A 231 7.91 -7.00 6.75
CA ALA A 231 7.84 -5.71 6.06
C ALA A 231 8.89 -5.62 4.92
N ALA A 232 10.10 -6.09 5.20
CA ALA A 232 11.18 -6.20 4.24
C ALA A 232 10.82 -7.01 2.99
N ASP A 233 10.31 -8.23 3.18
CA ASP A 233 9.97 -9.17 2.11
C ASP A 233 8.68 -8.76 1.38
N PHE A 234 7.74 -8.13 2.10
CA PHE A 234 6.43 -7.79 1.54
C PHE A 234 6.44 -6.52 0.68
N LEU A 235 7.39 -5.60 0.86
CA LEU A 235 7.43 -4.34 0.11
C LEU A 235 8.37 -4.36 -1.10
N GLY A 236 9.17 -5.40 -1.24
CA GLY A 236 10.12 -5.54 -2.33
C GLY A 236 11.02 -6.75 -2.15
N HIS A 237 11.84 -7.03 -3.16
CA HIS A 237 12.86 -8.07 -3.05
C HIS A 237 13.96 -7.62 -2.09
N SER A 238 14.48 -8.56 -1.30
CA SER A 238 15.52 -8.31 -0.30
C SER A 238 16.48 -9.48 -0.26
N ASN A 239 17.78 -9.18 -0.09
CA ASN A 239 18.77 -10.15 0.33
C ASN A 239 18.86 -10.08 1.84
N ILE A 240 18.54 -11.17 2.53
CA ILE A 240 18.52 -11.22 4.00
C ILE A 240 19.60 -12.18 4.47
N LEU A 241 20.63 -11.63 5.12
CA LEU A 241 21.78 -12.35 5.62
C LEU A 241 21.63 -12.56 7.14
N GLU A 242 21.31 -13.79 7.56
CA GLU A 242 21.13 -14.14 8.97
C GLU A 242 22.46 -14.48 9.64
N GLY A 243 22.79 -13.75 10.70
CA GLY A 243 24.09 -13.86 11.36
C GLY A 243 24.04 -13.53 12.85
N ARG A 244 25.21 -13.32 13.42
CA ARG A 244 25.39 -12.88 14.81
C ARG A 244 26.05 -11.51 14.84
N LEU A 245 25.51 -10.60 15.62
CA LEU A 245 26.17 -9.34 15.97
C LEU A 245 27.36 -9.62 16.90
N ALA A 246 28.54 -9.14 16.50
CA ALA A 246 29.76 -9.17 17.28
C ALA A 246 30.67 -8.01 16.86
N ASP A 247 31.26 -7.31 17.83
CA ASP A 247 32.25 -6.24 17.62
C ASP A 247 31.80 -5.13 16.64
N GLY A 248 30.52 -4.77 16.65
CA GLY A 248 29.96 -3.73 15.77
C GLY A 248 29.78 -4.14 14.30
N ALA A 249 29.82 -5.45 14.01
CA ALA A 249 29.61 -6.02 12.70
C ALA A 249 28.59 -7.17 12.74
N LEU A 250 28.05 -7.54 11.57
CA LEU A 250 27.32 -8.81 11.43
C LEU A 250 28.28 -9.90 10.97
N VAL A 251 28.46 -10.93 11.78
CA VAL A 251 29.13 -12.17 11.39
C VAL A 251 28.11 -13.07 10.68
N TRP A 252 28.20 -13.13 9.36
CA TRP A 252 27.40 -14.01 8.51
C TRP A 252 28.28 -15.16 8.02
N LYS A 253 28.05 -16.36 8.58
CA LYS A 253 28.90 -17.54 8.35
C LYS A 253 30.38 -17.22 8.71
N ASP A 254 31.26 -17.21 7.71
CA ASP A 254 32.69 -16.93 7.79
C ASP A 254 33.06 -15.50 7.35
N LYS A 255 32.07 -14.64 7.06
CA LYS A 255 32.26 -13.26 6.60
C LYS A 255 31.81 -12.27 7.67
N THR A 256 32.58 -11.18 7.81
CA THR A 256 32.25 -10.04 8.68
C THR A 256 31.71 -8.91 7.80
N LEU A 257 30.45 -8.53 8.02
CA LEU A 257 29.74 -7.55 7.22
C LEU A 257 29.57 -6.24 8.00
N PRO A 258 29.76 -5.07 7.34
CA PRO A 258 29.58 -3.80 7.99
C PRO A 258 28.10 -3.55 8.32
N LEU A 259 27.86 -2.86 9.44
CA LEU A 259 26.54 -2.42 9.86
C LEU A 259 26.34 -0.93 9.51
N PRO A 260 25.09 -0.47 9.29
CA PRO A 260 24.80 0.95 9.14
C PRO A 260 25.19 1.71 10.42
N ALA A 261 25.53 3.00 10.28
CA ALA A 261 26.01 3.81 11.40
C ALA A 261 24.98 3.96 12.54
N ASP A 262 23.69 3.86 12.24
CA ASP A 262 22.59 3.90 13.21
C ASP A 262 22.17 2.52 13.74
N ALA A 263 22.94 1.48 13.44
CA ALA A 263 22.69 0.15 13.98
C ALA A 263 22.76 0.16 15.52
N PRO A 264 21.71 -0.33 16.22
CA PRO A 264 21.73 -0.43 17.67
C PRO A 264 22.89 -1.32 18.14
N ALA A 265 23.60 -0.84 19.16
CA ALA A 265 24.63 -1.64 19.81
C ALA A 265 24.00 -2.87 20.48
N GLY A 266 24.62 -4.04 20.28
CA GLY A 266 24.17 -5.27 20.91
C GLY A 266 24.86 -6.49 20.35
N ASP A 267 24.72 -7.60 21.08
CA ASP A 267 25.18 -8.91 20.69
C ASP A 267 23.98 -9.86 20.54
N GLY A 268 24.08 -10.81 19.63
CA GLY A 268 23.04 -11.84 19.45
C GLY A 268 22.68 -12.09 17.99
N THR A 269 21.62 -12.86 17.76
CA THR A 269 21.15 -13.17 16.41
C THR A 269 20.45 -11.96 15.79
N ALA A 270 20.84 -11.61 14.57
CA ALA A 270 20.21 -10.55 13.79
C ALA A 270 20.23 -10.91 12.30
N ALA A 271 19.56 -10.10 11.49
CA ALA A 271 19.61 -10.22 10.04
C ALA A 271 19.97 -8.89 9.40
N LEU A 272 20.89 -8.90 8.43
CA LEU A 272 21.20 -7.73 7.62
C LEU A 272 20.42 -7.82 6.31
N LEU A 273 19.67 -6.78 6.01
CA LEU A 273 18.93 -6.64 4.77
C LEU A 273 19.71 -5.77 3.80
N VAL A 274 19.81 -6.22 2.56
CA VAL A 274 20.37 -5.45 1.44
C VAL A 274 19.42 -5.54 0.25
N ARG A 275 18.99 -4.39 -0.26
CA ARG A 275 18.11 -4.32 -1.44
C ARG A 275 18.91 -4.65 -2.71
N PRO A 276 18.35 -5.38 -3.69
CA PRO A 276 19.06 -5.72 -4.92
C PRO A 276 19.62 -4.53 -5.69
N GLU A 277 18.94 -3.38 -5.64
CA GLU A 277 19.35 -2.13 -6.29
C GLU A 277 20.37 -1.29 -5.51
N THR A 278 20.63 -1.61 -4.24
CA THR A 278 21.72 -0.97 -3.46
C THR A 278 22.99 -1.81 -3.48
N ALA A 279 22.87 -3.11 -3.75
CA ALA A 279 24.00 -3.98 -4.03
C ALA A 279 24.61 -3.71 -5.41
N GLN A 280 25.94 -3.88 -5.51
CA GLN A 280 26.71 -3.67 -6.73
C GLN A 280 27.62 -4.87 -7.00
N LEU A 281 27.81 -5.17 -8.28
CA LEU A 281 28.82 -6.13 -8.73
C LEU A 281 30.19 -5.46 -8.66
N CYS A 282 31.18 -6.17 -8.14
CA CYS A 282 32.56 -5.70 -8.01
C CYS A 282 33.57 -6.84 -8.24
N ALA A 283 34.86 -6.50 -8.27
CA ALA A 283 35.93 -7.48 -8.27
C ALA A 283 35.96 -8.25 -6.93
N ARG A 284 36.40 -9.52 -6.95
CA ARG A 284 36.32 -10.41 -5.76
C ARG A 284 37.11 -9.90 -4.58
N GLU A 285 38.20 -9.19 -4.83
CA GLU A 285 39.10 -8.63 -3.82
C GLU A 285 38.43 -7.51 -3.00
N GLN A 286 37.37 -6.90 -3.54
CA GLN A 286 36.60 -5.81 -2.92
C GLN A 286 35.24 -6.29 -2.39
N ALA A 287 34.95 -7.58 -2.52
CA ALA A 287 33.63 -8.14 -2.27
C ALA A 287 33.39 -8.39 -0.78
N LEU A 288 32.23 -7.95 -0.29
CA LEU A 288 31.70 -8.36 1.01
C LEU A 288 31.19 -9.80 0.94
N VAL A 289 30.56 -10.16 -0.18
CA VAL A 289 30.07 -11.51 -0.49
C VAL A 289 30.56 -11.92 -1.86
N GLU A 290 31.07 -13.14 -1.97
CA GLU A 290 31.50 -13.72 -3.24
C GLU A 290 30.55 -14.85 -3.63
N GLY A 291 30.44 -15.11 -4.93
CA GLY A 291 29.68 -16.24 -5.43
C GLY A 291 29.88 -16.48 -6.92
N THR A 292 29.04 -17.36 -7.45
CA THR A 292 29.00 -17.70 -8.88
C THR A 292 27.64 -17.31 -9.43
N VAL A 293 27.60 -16.65 -10.59
CA VAL A 293 26.35 -16.27 -11.24
C VAL A 293 25.59 -17.53 -11.62
N SER A 294 24.44 -17.76 -10.99
CA SER A 294 23.57 -18.90 -11.30
C SER A 294 22.68 -18.57 -12.51
N GLN A 295 22.14 -17.35 -12.54
CA GLN A 295 21.19 -16.93 -13.57
C GLN A 295 21.23 -15.42 -13.80
N VAL A 296 20.91 -15.01 -15.02
CA VAL A 296 20.60 -13.61 -15.37
C VAL A 296 19.19 -13.55 -15.93
N VAL A 297 18.33 -12.77 -15.27
CA VAL A 297 16.92 -12.63 -15.61
C VAL A 297 16.67 -11.23 -16.16
N PHE A 298 16.10 -11.17 -17.36
CA PHE A 298 15.70 -9.92 -17.99
C PHE A 298 14.40 -9.38 -17.38
N THR A 299 14.44 -8.14 -16.88
CA THR A 299 13.32 -7.49 -16.17
C THR A 299 12.82 -6.24 -16.89
N GLY A 300 13.15 -6.08 -18.18
CA GLY A 300 12.88 -4.85 -18.89
C GLY A 300 14.09 -3.92 -18.76
N ALA A 301 13.96 -2.76 -18.13
CA ALA A 301 15.00 -1.71 -18.15
C ALA A 301 16.39 -2.17 -17.67
N ASP A 302 16.43 -3.21 -16.83
CA ASP A 302 17.64 -3.78 -16.21
C ASP A 302 17.62 -5.31 -16.29
N VAL A 303 18.63 -5.92 -15.67
CA VAL A 303 18.64 -7.36 -15.37
C VAL A 303 18.75 -7.59 -13.87
N ARG A 304 18.18 -8.70 -13.43
CA ARG A 304 18.48 -9.29 -12.13
C ARG A 304 19.53 -10.38 -12.30
N VAL A 305 20.61 -10.28 -11.55
CA VAL A 305 21.70 -11.26 -11.51
C VAL A 305 21.53 -12.05 -10.22
N LEU A 306 21.29 -13.34 -10.36
CA LEU A 306 21.20 -14.28 -9.25
C LEU A 306 22.58 -14.91 -9.06
N ILE A 307 23.09 -14.89 -7.84
CA ILE A 307 24.44 -15.28 -7.49
C ILE A 307 24.37 -16.27 -6.34
N ASP A 308 24.79 -17.51 -6.58
CA ASP A 308 24.95 -18.50 -5.52
C ASP A 308 26.21 -18.14 -4.72
N SER A 309 26.01 -17.75 -3.46
CA SER A 309 27.11 -17.41 -2.54
C SER A 309 27.89 -18.63 -2.03
N GLY A 310 27.43 -19.84 -2.34
CA GLY A 310 27.95 -21.09 -1.77
C GLY A 310 27.67 -21.23 -0.27
N ARG A 311 26.85 -20.34 0.31
CA ARG A 311 26.57 -20.23 1.76
C ARG A 311 25.10 -20.40 2.11
N GLY A 312 24.32 -20.97 1.17
CA GLY A 312 22.89 -21.22 1.33
C GLY A 312 22.01 -20.00 1.10
N LEU A 313 22.56 -18.91 0.55
CA LEU A 313 21.82 -17.73 0.10
C LEU A 313 22.09 -17.51 -1.38
N GLU A 314 21.03 -17.45 -2.19
CA GLU A 314 21.09 -16.93 -3.55
C GLU A 314 20.88 -15.41 -3.49
N PHE A 315 21.93 -14.66 -3.79
CA PHE A 315 21.93 -13.21 -3.72
C PHE A 315 21.46 -12.63 -5.04
N VAL A 316 20.56 -11.65 -4.98
CA VAL A 316 20.01 -10.95 -6.14
C VAL A 316 20.60 -9.54 -6.21
N VAL A 317 21.19 -9.20 -7.34
CA VAL A 317 21.73 -7.85 -7.63
C VAL A 317 21.07 -7.31 -8.89
N ARG A 318 20.69 -6.03 -8.89
CA ARG A 318 20.20 -5.33 -10.09
C ARG A 318 21.39 -4.75 -10.85
N SER A 319 21.49 -5.04 -12.15
CA SER A 319 22.58 -4.53 -13.00
C SER A 319 22.04 -3.97 -14.32
N ALA A 320 22.79 -3.05 -14.92
CA ALA A 320 22.51 -2.59 -16.27
C ALA A 320 22.77 -3.70 -17.28
N ARG A 321 21.94 -3.80 -18.32
CA ARG A 321 22.02 -4.89 -19.31
C ARG A 321 23.40 -5.07 -19.95
N HIS A 322 24.08 -3.96 -20.24
CA HIS A 322 25.40 -3.98 -20.88
C HIS A 322 26.54 -4.40 -19.95
N ALA A 323 26.30 -4.37 -18.64
CA ALA A 323 27.25 -4.74 -17.58
C ALA A 323 26.86 -6.07 -16.91
N ALA A 324 25.94 -6.83 -17.51
CA ALA A 324 25.50 -8.11 -16.97
C ALA A 324 26.57 -9.19 -17.18
N PRO A 325 26.99 -9.90 -16.12
CA PRO A 325 27.89 -11.05 -16.25
C PRO A 325 27.16 -12.24 -16.91
N ARG A 326 27.88 -13.31 -17.23
CA ARG A 326 27.29 -14.55 -17.77
C ARG A 326 27.05 -15.57 -16.66
N PRO A 327 26.02 -16.42 -16.78
CA PRO A 327 25.89 -17.60 -15.92
C PRO A 327 27.19 -18.43 -15.92
N GLY A 328 27.66 -18.81 -14.74
CA GLY A 328 28.93 -19.50 -14.51
C GLY A 328 30.11 -18.57 -14.18
N ASP A 329 30.00 -17.27 -14.41
CA ASP A 329 31.06 -16.31 -14.05
C ASP A 329 31.17 -16.18 -12.52
N ALA A 330 32.40 -15.99 -12.02
CA ALA A 330 32.60 -15.60 -10.62
C ALA A 330 32.25 -14.13 -10.42
N ALA A 331 31.56 -13.80 -9.34
CA ALA A 331 31.10 -12.45 -9.04
C ALA A 331 31.42 -12.05 -7.59
N GLY A 332 31.86 -10.81 -7.41
CA GLY A 332 31.92 -10.12 -6.12
C GLY A 332 30.72 -9.22 -5.94
N ILE A 333 30.20 -9.15 -4.72
CA ILE A 333 29.05 -8.32 -4.33
C ILE A 333 29.49 -7.38 -3.21
N THR A 334 29.16 -6.10 -3.35
CA THR A 334 29.41 -5.08 -2.34
C THR A 334 28.23 -4.13 -2.22
N TRP A 335 28.16 -3.39 -1.12
CA TRP A 335 27.16 -2.35 -0.87
C TRP A 335 27.73 -1.34 0.14
N SER A 336 27.15 -0.13 0.19
CA SER A 336 27.45 0.82 1.25
C SER A 336 26.76 0.40 2.56
N ALA A 337 27.46 0.48 3.68
CA ALA A 337 26.92 0.10 4.99
C ALA A 337 25.61 0.85 5.32
N ASP A 338 25.52 2.13 4.97
CA ASP A 338 24.35 2.99 5.19
C ASP A 338 23.13 2.63 4.30
N GLN A 339 23.32 1.75 3.31
CA GLN A 339 22.24 1.22 2.46
C GLN A 339 21.78 -0.17 2.88
N ALA A 340 22.36 -0.72 3.95
CA ALA A 340 21.90 -1.95 4.57
C ALA A 340 21.04 -1.62 5.79
N VAL A 341 20.11 -2.52 6.12
CA VAL A 341 19.20 -2.36 7.26
C VAL A 341 19.39 -3.52 8.21
N LEU A 342 19.67 -3.21 9.49
CA LEU A 342 19.73 -4.23 10.52
C LEU A 342 18.32 -4.54 11.03
N LEU A 343 17.87 -5.77 10.82
CA LEU A 343 16.61 -6.28 11.36
C LEU A 343 16.89 -7.00 12.68
N GLN A 344 16.31 -6.49 13.77
CA GLN A 344 16.30 -7.17 15.05
C GLN A 344 15.21 -8.25 15.07
N ARG A 345 15.44 -9.30 15.86
CA ARG A 345 14.59 -10.49 15.88
C ARG A 345 13.37 -10.35 16.78
#